data_AF-A0A914ZWM2-F1
#
_entry.id   AF-A0A914ZWM2-F1
#
_cell.length_a   1.000
_cell.length_b   1.000
_cell.length_c   1.000
_cell.angle_alpha   90.00
_cell.angle_beta   90.00
_cell.angle_gamma   90.00
#
_symmetry.space_group_name_H-M   'P 1'
#
loop_
_entity.id
_entity.type
_entity.pdbx_description
1 polymer ?
#
loop_
_entity_poly.entity_id
_entity_poly.type
_entity_poly.pdbx_seq_one_letter_code
_entity_poly.pdbx_strand_id
1 'polypeptide(L)'
;NSERSKGGRVDDITEVSTDVEDQSAIKRRRISKKLHIAVAGCSHGEIDKIYACLAEIERTNRFHFDLLISCGDYQAVRNYGDLAHMHVNRKYRNLQTFYRYYCGEMKAPILTIFIGGNHEASGFLQELPNGGWVAPRIFYMGHANVVQFAGLRIAGLSGIFNKHHYYTGHWERPPFHEYGGVVSAYHVRSVDVFRLKQLRPKNSSAEKPIDIMVSHDWPAGITEYGDVDELLKKKPFFREDIEKNALGNPATMSLLHDIRPRYWLAAHLHCKFAALISHQGDGDEAVAPEPTRFLSLDKPLPRRHFIQALEFDVDENAEMCLSYDPVWLAILKATDSFTDATKRTAYMPSQCGSSCGERWDYRPTEEEVRVVEKLFDDDFRIPENFRRTAPPYDPSLMIKSESYYRNPQTSEFCAKLGIRDLNEMLCAQSREALGVPYFLSEMNDAVKDEQRSAMSVEIDRKEFDDGCDFVVDRKRRSSPIYLENFVAPKLLDSRPEDEVGPGDKEKEDYLASDRVEPAAALDEQEEEVLTERRKVGSRVFRRRPTGLPNDAEDD
;
A
#
# COMPACT_ATOMS: atom_id res chain seq x y z
N ASN A 1 90.47 27.37 -41.11
CA ASN A 1 89.95 26.97 -42.44
C ASN A 1 88.51 26.51 -42.26
N SER A 2 87.46 27.10 -42.82
CA SER A 2 87.27 28.24 -43.73
C SER A 2 85.75 28.49 -43.81
N GLU A 3 85.36 29.77 -43.77
CA GLU A 3 84.23 30.41 -44.49
C GLU A 3 82.78 29.96 -44.19
N ARG A 4 81.97 30.78 -43.50
CA ARG A 4 81.15 31.94 -43.94
C ARG A 4 79.70 31.59 -44.34
N SER A 5 78.76 32.01 -43.47
CA SER A 5 77.51 32.80 -43.73
C SER A 5 76.41 32.17 -44.62
N LYS A 6 75.08 32.31 -44.45
CA LYS A 6 74.11 33.09 -43.64
C LYS A 6 72.86 32.16 -43.56
N GLY A 7 72.10 32.04 -42.48
CA GLY A 7 71.16 33.00 -41.91
C GLY A 7 69.75 32.38 -41.88
N GLY A 8 68.99 32.56 -40.80
CA GLY A 8 67.53 32.34 -40.79
C GLY A 8 66.96 31.33 -39.79
N ARG A 9 66.92 31.72 -38.51
CA ARG A 9 65.76 31.68 -37.57
C ARG A 9 64.66 30.64 -37.82
N VAL A 10 64.47 29.68 -36.90
CA VAL A 10 63.22 29.40 -36.16
C VAL A 10 63.60 28.67 -34.87
N ASP A 11 63.01 29.09 -33.75
CA ASP A 11 63.15 28.52 -32.41
C ASP A 11 62.63 27.07 -32.37
N ASP A 12 63.43 26.13 -31.85
CA ASP A 12 62.94 24.80 -31.48
C ASP A 12 63.41 24.50 -30.05
N ILE A 13 62.50 24.74 -29.12
CA ILE A 13 62.69 24.52 -27.68
C ILE A 13 62.49 23.04 -27.43
N THR A 14 63.56 22.41 -26.95
CA THR A 14 63.65 21.13 -26.26
C THR A 14 62.34 20.63 -25.63
N GLU A 15 61.77 19.56 -26.20
CA GLU A 15 60.78 18.69 -25.56
C GLU A 15 61.41 18.01 -24.34
N VAL A 16 61.04 18.48 -23.15
CA VAL A 16 61.12 17.72 -21.91
C VAL A 16 59.72 17.16 -21.68
N SER A 17 59.63 15.83 -21.62
CA SER A 17 58.38 15.10 -21.45
C SER A 17 57.75 15.34 -20.07
N THR A 18 56.65 16.10 -20.04
CA THR A 18 55.70 16.14 -18.92
C THR A 18 54.32 16.53 -19.44
N ASP A 19 53.41 15.55 -19.56
CA ASP A 19 51.94 15.65 -19.60
C ASP A 19 51.46 14.23 -19.21
N VAL A 20 50.92 13.86 -18.04
CA VAL A 20 49.98 14.46 -17.07
C VAL A 20 48.64 14.81 -17.71
N GLU A 21 47.67 13.91 -17.45
CA GLU A 21 46.24 14.19 -17.27
C GLU A 21 45.46 14.79 -18.45
N ASP A 22 44.97 13.94 -19.36
CA ASP A 22 43.67 14.23 -20.01
C ASP A 22 42.92 12.96 -20.48
N GLN A 23 42.62 12.06 -19.53
CA GLN A 23 41.57 11.04 -19.73
C GLN A 23 40.52 11.09 -18.61
N SER A 24 40.22 12.29 -18.13
CA SER A 24 39.11 12.52 -17.23
C SER A 24 37.89 13.06 -17.99
N ALA A 25 36.73 12.50 -17.66
CA ALA A 25 35.44 13.19 -17.76
C ALA A 25 34.82 13.39 -19.16
N ILE A 26 34.56 12.30 -19.89
CA ILE A 26 33.26 12.21 -20.56
C ILE A 26 32.23 11.81 -19.48
N LYS A 27 31.87 12.79 -18.63
CA LYS A 27 30.56 12.78 -17.97
C LYS A 27 29.56 12.78 -19.11
N ARG A 28 29.05 11.61 -19.50
CA ARG A 28 27.74 11.54 -20.17
C ARG A 28 26.80 12.30 -19.26
N ARG A 29 26.44 13.52 -19.63
CA ARG A 29 25.29 14.23 -19.05
C ARG A 29 24.14 13.24 -19.19
N ARG A 30 23.76 12.57 -18.10
CA ARG A 30 22.55 11.74 -18.09
C ARG A 30 21.43 12.72 -18.37
N ILE A 31 20.87 12.64 -19.56
CA ILE A 31 19.69 13.40 -19.90
C ILE A 31 18.60 12.83 -19.00
N SER A 32 17.97 13.70 -18.21
CA SER A 32 16.92 13.32 -17.27
C SER A 32 15.59 13.87 -17.75
N LYS A 33 14.54 13.06 -17.64
CA LYS A 33 13.15 13.49 -17.86
C LYS A 33 12.43 13.61 -16.52
N LYS A 34 11.42 14.49 -16.48
CA LYS A 34 10.55 14.66 -15.32
C LYS A 34 9.45 13.60 -15.34
N LEU A 35 9.40 12.80 -14.28
CA LEU A 35 8.34 11.84 -14.01
C LEU A 35 7.35 12.45 -13.03
N HIS A 36 6.06 12.43 -13.35
CA HIS A 36 5.01 12.95 -12.49
C HIS A 36 4.18 11.82 -11.91
N ILE A 37 4.23 11.65 -10.59
CA ILE A 37 3.48 10.63 -9.87
C ILE A 37 2.37 11.32 -9.08
N ALA A 38 1.14 10.90 -9.29
CA ALA A 38 0.02 11.25 -8.44
C ALA A 38 -0.06 10.29 -7.24
N VAL A 39 -0.28 10.82 -6.05
CA VAL A 39 -0.53 10.04 -4.83
C VAL A 39 -1.94 10.36 -4.34
N ALA A 40 -2.75 9.33 -4.11
CA ALA A 40 -4.07 9.43 -3.53
C ALA A 40 -4.12 8.76 -2.15
N GLY A 41 -4.83 9.37 -1.20
CA GLY A 41 -5.11 8.77 0.11
C GLY A 41 -6.13 7.61 0.03
N CYS A 42 -7.08 7.55 0.97
CA CYS A 42 -8.13 6.53 0.94
C CYS A 42 -9.10 6.76 -0.23
N SER A 43 -9.28 5.78 -1.11
CA SER A 43 -10.15 5.96 -2.29
C SER A 43 -11.64 5.75 -1.99
N HIS A 44 -11.99 4.83 -1.10
CA HIS A 44 -13.35 4.38 -0.79
C HIS A 44 -14.22 4.03 -2.03
N GLY A 45 -13.59 3.47 -3.07
CA GLY A 45 -14.24 3.13 -4.35
C GLY A 45 -14.58 4.33 -5.24
N GLU A 46 -14.23 5.55 -4.84
CA GLU A 46 -14.48 6.81 -5.59
C GLU A 46 -13.39 7.05 -6.66
N ILE A 47 -13.04 6.00 -7.39
CA ILE A 47 -11.94 5.97 -8.36
C ILE A 47 -12.18 6.97 -9.49
N ASP A 48 -13.42 7.07 -9.98
CA ASP A 48 -13.81 8.03 -11.02
C ASP A 48 -13.58 9.48 -10.58
N LYS A 49 -13.81 9.81 -9.30
CA LYS A 49 -13.54 11.15 -8.76
C LYS A 49 -12.04 11.45 -8.71
N ILE A 50 -11.22 10.45 -8.38
CA ILE A 50 -9.76 10.58 -8.39
C ILE A 50 -9.29 10.84 -9.81
N TYR A 51 -9.69 10.02 -10.79
CA TYR A 51 -9.30 10.22 -12.19
C TYR A 51 -9.79 11.55 -12.76
N ALA A 52 -11.02 11.98 -12.46
CA ALA A 52 -11.52 13.29 -12.88
C ALA A 52 -10.70 14.44 -12.29
N CYS A 53 -10.29 14.33 -11.01
CA CYS A 53 -9.42 15.33 -10.38
C CYS A 53 -8.03 15.36 -11.02
N LEU A 54 -7.45 14.21 -11.36
CA LEU A 54 -6.16 14.16 -12.07
C LEU A 54 -6.27 14.82 -13.44
N ALA A 55 -7.31 14.51 -14.22
CA ALA A 55 -7.53 15.13 -15.51
C ALA A 55 -7.67 16.65 -15.41
N GLU A 56 -8.33 17.18 -14.38
CA GLU A 56 -8.44 18.62 -14.15
C GLU A 56 -7.09 19.25 -13.75
N ILE A 57 -6.27 18.56 -12.95
CA ILE A 57 -4.91 18.99 -12.63
C ILE A 57 -4.05 19.01 -13.91
N GLU A 58 -4.11 17.97 -14.74
CA GLU A 58 -3.37 17.93 -16.02
C GLU A 58 -3.85 19.01 -16.99
N ARG A 59 -5.14 19.35 -17.00
CA ARG A 59 -5.71 20.40 -17.85
C ARG A 59 -5.23 21.79 -17.43
N THR A 60 -5.11 22.03 -16.13
CA THR A 60 -4.71 23.31 -15.55
C THR A 60 -3.19 23.50 -15.50
N ASN A 61 -2.45 22.40 -15.48
CA ASN A 61 -1.00 22.39 -15.53
C ASN A 61 -0.51 21.98 -16.94
N ARG A 62 0.80 22.06 -17.20
CA ARG A 62 1.38 21.66 -18.51
C ARG A 62 2.16 20.36 -18.40
N PHE A 63 1.62 19.39 -17.65
CA PHE A 63 2.21 18.06 -17.48
C PHE A 63 1.11 16.99 -17.42
N HIS A 64 1.48 15.75 -17.71
CA HIS A 64 0.64 14.57 -17.52
C HIS A 64 1.22 13.71 -16.42
N PHE A 65 0.36 13.00 -15.68
CA PHE A 65 0.77 12.02 -14.69
C PHE A 65 1.11 10.70 -15.38
N ASP A 66 2.23 10.09 -14.97
CA ASP A 66 2.72 8.83 -15.51
C ASP A 66 2.22 7.62 -14.68
N LEU A 67 2.02 7.83 -13.38
CA LEU A 67 1.59 6.82 -12.42
C LEU A 67 0.68 7.42 -11.35
N LEU A 68 -0.36 6.67 -10.96
CA LEU A 68 -1.13 6.91 -9.76
C LEU A 68 -0.80 5.85 -8.69
N ILE A 69 -0.47 6.30 -7.49
CA ILE A 69 -0.30 5.46 -6.29
C ILE A 69 -1.47 5.73 -5.35
N SER A 70 -2.27 4.71 -5.03
CA SER A 70 -3.30 4.79 -3.99
C SER A 70 -2.86 4.10 -2.71
N CYS A 71 -2.92 4.82 -1.60
CA CYS A 71 -2.48 4.37 -0.28
C CYS A 71 -3.51 3.47 0.43
N GLY A 72 -4.50 2.92 -0.27
CA GLY A 72 -5.45 1.94 0.26
C GLY A 72 -6.89 2.40 0.40
N ASP A 73 -7.69 1.57 1.05
CA ASP A 73 -9.17 1.61 0.99
C ASP A 73 -9.63 1.76 -0.46
N TYR A 74 -9.04 0.99 -1.37
CA TYR A 74 -9.29 1.10 -2.80
C TYR A 74 -10.70 0.62 -3.16
N GLN A 75 -11.17 -0.41 -2.43
CA GLN A 75 -12.46 -1.08 -2.62
C GLN A 75 -12.61 -1.66 -4.04
N ALA A 76 -11.72 -2.59 -4.39
CA ALA A 76 -11.73 -3.33 -5.66
C ALA A 76 -12.91 -4.34 -5.76
N VAL A 77 -14.16 -3.89 -5.64
CA VAL A 77 -15.35 -4.74 -5.60
C VAL A 77 -15.78 -5.12 -7.02
N ARG A 78 -15.75 -6.42 -7.36
CA ARG A 78 -16.08 -6.93 -8.71
C ARG A 78 -17.59 -7.07 -8.94
N ASN A 79 -18.32 -7.46 -7.90
CA ASN A 79 -19.75 -7.74 -7.91
C ASN A 79 -20.32 -7.78 -6.47
N TYR A 80 -21.61 -8.11 -6.31
CA TYR A 80 -22.26 -8.16 -4.99
C TYR A 80 -21.71 -9.22 -4.03
N GLY A 81 -21.12 -10.31 -4.53
CA GLY A 81 -20.47 -11.33 -3.69
C GLY A 81 -19.29 -10.75 -2.91
N ASP A 82 -18.49 -9.89 -3.53
CA ASP A 82 -17.35 -9.25 -2.86
C ASP A 82 -17.78 -8.27 -1.74
N LEU A 83 -19.01 -7.73 -1.77
CA LEU A 83 -19.51 -6.91 -0.66
C LEU A 83 -19.73 -7.71 0.62
N ALA A 84 -19.92 -9.04 0.54
CA ALA A 84 -19.96 -9.89 1.72
C ALA A 84 -18.59 -9.94 2.42
N HIS A 85 -17.51 -9.84 1.64
CA HIS A 85 -16.12 -9.90 2.08
C HIS A 85 -15.57 -8.54 2.55
N MET A 86 -16.39 -7.49 2.58
CA MET A 86 -15.98 -6.16 2.99
C MET A 86 -16.37 -5.91 4.44
N HIS A 87 -15.38 -5.56 5.26
CA HIS A 87 -15.59 -5.16 6.66
C HIS A 87 -16.09 -3.71 6.76
N VAL A 88 -17.35 -3.51 6.38
CA VAL A 88 -18.08 -2.24 6.49
C VAL A 88 -19.50 -2.56 6.98
N ASN A 89 -20.10 -1.67 7.78
CA ASN A 89 -21.50 -1.84 8.18
C ASN A 89 -22.39 -1.96 6.92
N ARG A 90 -23.31 -2.94 6.89
CA ARG A 90 -24.08 -3.32 5.69
C ARG A 90 -24.75 -2.12 5.00
N LYS A 91 -25.23 -1.13 5.77
CA LYS A 91 -25.89 0.08 5.23
C LYS A 91 -24.97 0.99 4.41
N TYR A 92 -23.64 0.86 4.58
CA TYR A 92 -22.64 1.67 3.88
C TYR A 92 -21.91 0.88 2.79
N ARG A 93 -22.22 -0.40 2.59
CA ARG A 93 -21.62 -1.22 1.52
C ARG A 93 -22.20 -0.79 0.18
N ASN A 94 -21.32 -0.40 -0.75
CA ASN A 94 -21.70 0.01 -2.10
C ASN A 94 -20.68 -0.55 -3.09
N LEU A 95 -21.15 -0.99 -4.27
CA LEU A 95 -20.29 -1.43 -5.38
C LEU A 95 -19.35 -0.31 -5.86
N GLN A 96 -19.79 0.94 -5.72
CA GLN A 96 -19.12 2.11 -6.28
C GLN A 96 -18.84 1.93 -7.78
N THR A 97 -17.59 2.10 -8.23
CA THR A 97 -17.27 2.19 -9.67
C THR A 97 -16.28 1.13 -10.16
N PHE A 98 -15.56 0.44 -9.27
CA PHE A 98 -14.50 -0.50 -9.66
C PHE A 98 -14.98 -1.63 -10.59
N TYR A 99 -16.19 -2.15 -10.38
CA TYR A 99 -16.74 -3.26 -11.19
C TYR A 99 -16.74 -2.96 -12.70
N ARG A 100 -16.84 -1.68 -13.10
CA ARG A 100 -16.83 -1.22 -14.51
C ARG A 100 -15.46 -1.41 -15.15
N TYR A 101 -14.39 -1.22 -14.38
CA TYR A 101 -13.02 -1.48 -14.80
C TYR A 101 -12.75 -2.99 -14.87
N TYR A 102 -13.26 -3.74 -13.90
CA TYR A 102 -13.14 -5.19 -13.86
C TYR A 102 -13.84 -5.88 -15.04
N CYS A 103 -15.06 -5.44 -15.41
CA CYS A 103 -15.81 -6.03 -16.52
C CYS A 103 -15.34 -5.53 -17.90
N GLY A 104 -14.55 -4.46 -17.96
CA GLY A 104 -14.03 -3.87 -19.19
C GLY A 104 -14.93 -2.78 -19.81
N GLU A 105 -16.00 -2.36 -19.13
CA GLU A 105 -16.81 -1.19 -19.54
C GLU A 105 -15.98 0.10 -19.50
N MET A 106 -15.05 0.20 -18.55
CA MET A 106 -14.12 1.32 -18.41
C MET A 106 -12.68 0.84 -18.44
N LYS A 107 -11.78 1.74 -18.86
CA LYS A 107 -10.33 1.54 -18.83
C LYS A 107 -9.69 2.63 -17.97
N ALA A 108 -8.79 2.26 -17.07
CA ALA A 108 -8.08 3.23 -16.25
C ALA A 108 -7.24 4.17 -17.16
N PRO A 109 -7.42 5.50 -17.07
CA PRO A 109 -6.75 6.45 -17.94
C PRO A 109 -5.23 6.47 -17.68
N ILE A 110 -4.83 6.24 -16.44
CA ILE A 110 -3.44 6.21 -15.98
C ILE A 110 -3.12 4.83 -15.36
N LEU A 111 -1.86 4.40 -15.49
CA LEU A 111 -1.38 3.24 -14.73
C LEU A 111 -1.58 3.52 -13.24
N THR A 112 -2.28 2.62 -12.56
CA THR A 112 -2.63 2.77 -11.15
C THR A 112 -2.06 1.61 -10.37
N ILE A 113 -1.27 1.88 -9.34
CA ILE A 113 -0.86 0.91 -8.34
C ILE A 113 -1.55 1.23 -7.01
N PHE A 114 -1.90 0.20 -6.24
CA PHE A 114 -2.46 0.41 -4.91
C PHE A 114 -2.06 -0.69 -3.93
N ILE A 115 -2.02 -0.32 -2.65
CA ILE A 115 -1.98 -1.26 -1.52
C ILE A 115 -3.40 -1.41 -0.93
N GLY A 116 -3.66 -2.44 -0.15
CA GLY A 116 -4.95 -2.63 0.53
C GLY A 116 -5.03 -1.81 1.81
N GLY A 117 -6.22 -1.30 2.12
CA GLY A 117 -6.56 -0.74 3.44
C GLY A 117 -7.40 -1.71 4.28
N ASN A 118 -8.28 -1.18 5.13
CA ASN A 118 -9.19 -1.96 5.97
C ASN A 118 -10.60 -2.10 5.36
N HIS A 119 -10.97 -1.23 4.41
CA HIS A 119 -12.21 -1.34 3.65
C HIS A 119 -11.92 -1.86 2.26
N GLU A 120 -11.82 -3.19 2.14
CA GLU A 120 -11.47 -3.83 0.88
C GLU A 120 -12.44 -4.96 0.52
N ALA A 121 -12.43 -5.35 -0.74
CA ALA A 121 -12.93 -6.66 -1.16
C ALA A 121 -11.91 -7.73 -0.74
N SER A 122 -11.78 -7.99 0.58
CA SER A 122 -10.70 -8.80 1.15
C SER A 122 -10.59 -10.17 0.49
N GLY A 123 -11.72 -10.81 0.16
CA GLY A 123 -11.74 -12.09 -0.54
C GLY A 123 -11.06 -12.05 -1.91
N PHE A 124 -11.26 -10.97 -2.69
CA PHE A 124 -10.60 -10.81 -3.99
C PHE A 124 -9.10 -10.51 -3.82
N LEU A 125 -8.74 -9.62 -2.89
CA LEU A 125 -7.33 -9.27 -2.67
C LEU A 125 -6.51 -10.46 -2.15
N GLN A 126 -7.11 -11.36 -1.37
CA GLN A 126 -6.51 -12.63 -0.92
C GLN A 126 -6.21 -13.60 -2.09
N GLU A 127 -6.75 -13.38 -3.29
CA GLU A 127 -6.37 -14.15 -4.49
C GLU A 127 -4.97 -13.78 -5.01
N LEU A 128 -4.44 -12.61 -4.64
CA LEU A 128 -3.24 -11.98 -5.18
C LEU A 128 -2.23 -11.58 -4.07
N PRO A 129 -1.77 -12.53 -3.22
CA PRO A 129 -0.92 -12.21 -2.06
C PRO A 129 0.42 -11.58 -2.42
N ASN A 130 0.99 -11.90 -3.60
CA ASN A 130 2.24 -11.34 -4.13
C ASN A 130 2.00 -10.19 -5.13
N GLY A 131 0.77 -9.68 -5.20
CA GLY A 131 0.34 -8.66 -6.14
C GLY A 131 -0.08 -9.20 -7.52
N GLY A 132 -0.76 -8.37 -8.28
CA GLY A 132 -1.26 -8.72 -9.61
C GLY A 132 -2.25 -7.68 -10.16
N TRP A 133 -2.59 -7.82 -11.44
CA TRP A 133 -3.58 -6.98 -12.08
C TRP A 133 -4.97 -7.34 -11.58
N VAL A 134 -5.69 -6.36 -11.03
CA VAL A 134 -7.10 -6.52 -10.64
C VAL A 134 -8.06 -6.07 -11.74
N ALA A 135 -7.55 -5.27 -12.68
CA ALA A 135 -8.16 -4.87 -13.94
C ALA A 135 -7.04 -4.36 -14.86
N PRO A 136 -7.28 -4.16 -16.17
CA PRO A 136 -6.26 -3.60 -17.06
C PRO A 136 -5.76 -2.23 -16.55
N ARG A 137 -4.43 -2.08 -16.45
CA ARG A 137 -3.73 -0.88 -15.91
C ARG A 137 -3.98 -0.58 -14.41
N ILE A 138 -4.60 -1.49 -13.66
CA ILE A 138 -4.78 -1.37 -12.21
C ILE A 138 -4.11 -2.55 -11.52
N PHE A 139 -3.01 -2.30 -10.81
CA PHE A 139 -2.18 -3.31 -10.17
C PHE A 139 -2.28 -3.23 -8.64
N TYR A 140 -2.68 -4.32 -8.02
CA TYR A 140 -2.63 -4.48 -6.57
C TYR A 140 -1.23 -4.95 -6.16
N MET A 141 -0.65 -4.33 -5.14
CA MET A 141 0.70 -4.68 -4.69
C MET A 141 0.77 -5.99 -3.90
N GLY A 142 -0.34 -6.56 -3.40
CA GLY A 142 -0.29 -7.75 -2.53
C GLY A 142 -0.12 -7.38 -1.05
N HIS A 143 0.14 -8.37 -0.19
CA HIS A 143 0.33 -8.12 1.25
C HIS A 143 1.55 -7.24 1.53
N ALA A 144 2.68 -7.56 0.90
CA ALA A 144 3.84 -6.70 0.78
C ALA A 144 4.56 -6.98 -0.55
N ASN A 145 5.14 -5.95 -1.16
CA ASN A 145 5.82 -6.10 -2.45
C ASN A 145 6.76 -4.93 -2.75
N VAL A 146 7.70 -5.14 -3.67
CA VAL A 146 8.50 -4.08 -4.28
C VAL A 146 8.44 -4.23 -5.79
N VAL A 147 7.99 -3.16 -6.45
CA VAL A 147 7.95 -3.05 -7.91
C VAL A 147 8.84 -1.91 -8.36
N GLN A 148 9.27 -1.95 -9.62
CA GLN A 148 10.00 -0.87 -10.26
C GLN A 148 9.15 -0.19 -11.33
N PHE A 149 9.26 1.13 -11.42
CA PHE A 149 8.61 1.94 -12.44
C PHE A 149 9.50 3.13 -12.83
N ALA A 150 9.82 3.29 -14.11
CA ALA A 150 10.76 4.30 -14.60
C ALA A 150 12.10 4.32 -13.81
N GLY A 151 12.56 3.12 -13.42
CA GLY A 151 13.74 2.90 -12.59
C GLY A 151 13.56 3.20 -11.11
N LEU A 152 12.45 3.79 -10.64
CA LEU A 152 12.19 4.01 -9.22
C LEU A 152 11.78 2.70 -8.53
N ARG A 153 12.24 2.47 -7.30
CA ARG A 153 11.83 1.33 -6.46
C ARG A 153 10.68 1.73 -5.55
N ILE A 154 9.53 1.09 -5.69
CA ILE A 154 8.31 1.37 -4.94
C ILE A 154 7.94 0.15 -4.10
N ALA A 155 8.06 0.28 -2.78
CA ALA A 155 7.67 -0.72 -1.82
C ALA A 155 6.26 -0.45 -1.27
N GLY A 156 5.49 -1.49 -1.02
CA GLY A 156 4.13 -1.42 -0.49
C GLY A 156 3.90 -2.41 0.64
N LEU A 157 3.15 -1.98 1.65
CA LEU A 157 2.65 -2.81 2.74
C LEU A 157 1.15 -2.57 2.90
N SER A 158 0.35 -3.60 2.59
CA SER A 158 -1.11 -3.53 2.69
C SER A 158 -1.58 -3.79 4.12
N GLY A 159 -2.69 -3.14 4.48
CA GLY A 159 -3.44 -3.43 5.68
C GLY A 159 -3.18 -2.49 6.85
N ILE A 160 -3.77 -2.84 8.01
CA ILE A 160 -3.56 -2.11 9.27
C ILE A 160 -3.04 -3.02 10.39
N PHE A 161 -2.38 -2.45 11.37
CA PHE A 161 -1.83 -3.21 12.49
C PHE A 161 -2.91 -3.74 13.43
N ASN A 162 -2.77 -5.01 13.81
CA ASN A 162 -3.47 -5.57 14.96
C ASN A 162 -2.59 -6.59 15.68
N LYS A 163 -2.31 -6.33 16.96
CA LYS A 163 -1.43 -7.17 17.80
C LYS A 163 -1.84 -8.65 17.88
N HIS A 164 -3.14 -8.97 17.74
CA HIS A 164 -3.65 -10.33 17.88
C HIS A 164 -3.35 -11.20 16.66
N HIS A 165 -3.21 -10.59 15.48
CA HIS A 165 -2.96 -11.29 14.23
C HIS A 165 -1.54 -11.09 13.71
N TYR A 166 -0.81 -10.10 14.25
CA TYR A 166 0.51 -9.73 13.73
C TYR A 166 1.49 -10.91 13.64
N TYR A 167 1.45 -11.85 14.58
CA TYR A 167 2.36 -13.00 14.58
C TYR A 167 1.79 -14.27 13.94
N THR A 168 0.60 -14.25 13.31
CA THR A 168 0.05 -15.44 12.66
C THR A 168 0.47 -15.55 11.19
N GLY A 169 0.13 -16.65 10.53
CA GLY A 169 0.10 -16.71 9.07
C GLY A 169 -1.10 -15.95 8.47
N HIS A 170 -1.20 -15.99 7.14
CA HIS A 170 -2.35 -15.53 6.36
C HIS A 170 -3.24 -16.73 6.03
N TRP A 171 -4.29 -16.94 6.80
CA TRP A 171 -5.15 -18.14 6.75
C TRP A 171 -6.56 -17.83 6.22
N GLU A 172 -6.82 -16.56 5.94
CA GLU A 172 -8.15 -16.05 5.71
C GLU A 172 -8.60 -16.27 4.26
N ARG A 173 -9.75 -16.93 4.09
CA ARG A 173 -10.40 -17.10 2.77
C ARG A 173 -11.92 -17.10 2.86
N PRO A 174 -12.61 -16.65 1.80
CA PRO A 174 -14.04 -16.90 1.62
C PRO A 174 -14.40 -18.39 1.60
N PRO A 175 -15.57 -18.78 2.13
CA PRO A 175 -16.46 -17.95 2.92
C PRO A 175 -15.81 -17.73 4.29
N PHE A 176 -15.90 -16.51 4.81
CA PHE A 176 -15.28 -16.18 6.09
C PHE A 176 -16.19 -16.68 7.23
N HIS A 177 -16.02 -17.95 7.61
CA HIS A 177 -16.87 -18.60 8.61
C HIS A 177 -16.78 -17.96 10.00
N GLU A 178 -15.64 -17.36 10.32
CA GLU A 178 -15.41 -16.69 11.60
C GLU A 178 -15.55 -15.18 11.41
N TYR A 179 -16.27 -14.52 12.33
CA TYR A 179 -16.42 -13.06 12.36
C TYR A 179 -15.07 -12.34 12.25
N GLY A 180 -14.07 -12.84 12.96
CA GLY A 180 -12.71 -12.31 12.95
C GLY A 180 -11.94 -12.53 11.64
N GLY A 181 -12.37 -13.44 10.75
CA GLY A 181 -11.65 -13.80 9.53
C GLY A 181 -11.65 -12.70 8.47
N VAL A 182 -12.79 -12.03 8.22
CA VAL A 182 -12.81 -10.88 7.28
C VAL A 182 -11.92 -9.74 7.80
N VAL A 183 -11.97 -9.55 9.13
CA VAL A 183 -11.22 -8.52 9.85
C VAL A 183 -9.72 -8.82 9.85
N SER A 184 -9.33 -10.08 10.08
CA SER A 184 -7.93 -10.47 10.10
C SER A 184 -7.29 -10.46 8.71
N ALA A 185 -8.08 -10.65 7.64
CA ALA A 185 -7.59 -10.70 6.26
C ALA A 185 -6.86 -9.43 5.78
N TYR A 186 -7.16 -8.27 6.37
CA TYR A 186 -6.49 -7.00 6.06
C TYR A 186 -5.50 -6.55 7.15
N HIS A 187 -5.27 -7.36 8.19
CA HIS A 187 -4.27 -7.00 9.19
C HIS A 187 -2.86 -7.28 8.67
N VAL A 188 -1.89 -6.42 9.02
CA VAL A 188 -0.47 -6.64 8.72
C VAL A 188 0.08 -7.87 9.45
N ARG A 189 0.98 -8.64 8.83
CA ARG A 189 1.73 -9.74 9.48
C ARG A 189 3.20 -9.42 9.67
N SER A 190 3.80 -10.08 10.64
CA SER A 190 5.22 -9.98 10.99
C SER A 190 6.12 -10.45 9.84
N VAL A 191 5.70 -11.46 9.09
CA VAL A 191 6.43 -11.97 7.91
C VAL A 191 6.55 -10.92 6.81
N ASP A 192 5.50 -10.14 6.58
CA ASP A 192 5.47 -9.08 5.55
C ASP A 192 6.44 -7.95 5.92
N VAL A 193 6.38 -7.48 7.18
CA VAL A 193 7.30 -6.48 7.72
C VAL A 193 8.73 -7.02 7.74
N PHE A 194 8.93 -8.28 8.14
CA PHE A 194 10.24 -8.90 8.20
C PHE A 194 10.91 -8.97 6.83
N ARG A 195 10.17 -9.35 5.78
CA ARG A 195 10.66 -9.37 4.40
C ARG A 195 11.08 -7.97 3.95
N LEU A 196 10.26 -6.94 4.21
CA LEU A 196 10.58 -5.56 3.88
C LEU A 196 11.84 -5.06 4.63
N LYS A 197 12.06 -5.46 5.89
CA LYS A 197 13.28 -5.12 6.65
C LYS A 197 14.56 -5.70 6.04
N GLN A 198 14.46 -6.69 5.14
CA GLN A 198 15.63 -7.23 4.42
C GLN A 198 16.03 -6.35 3.23
N LEU A 199 15.30 -5.26 2.97
CA LEU A 199 15.70 -4.21 2.03
C LEU A 199 16.63 -3.16 2.67
N ARG A 200 16.94 -3.30 3.96
CA ARG A 200 17.89 -2.41 4.64
C ARG A 200 19.25 -2.48 3.92
N PRO A 201 19.89 -1.33 3.63
CA PRO A 201 21.16 -1.32 2.92
C PRO A 201 22.22 -2.19 3.61
N LYS A 202 23.03 -2.91 2.82
CA LYS A 202 24.22 -3.60 3.37
C LYS A 202 25.33 -2.64 3.71
N ASN A 203 25.65 -1.78 2.73
CA ASN A 203 26.62 -0.71 2.80
C ASN A 203 25.93 0.54 2.22
N SER A 204 26.03 1.67 2.91
CA SER A 204 25.27 2.90 2.62
C SER A 204 25.55 3.56 1.27
N SER A 205 26.63 3.20 0.57
CA SER A 205 27.04 3.88 -0.67
C SER A 205 26.83 3.10 -1.97
N ALA A 206 26.52 1.80 -1.92
CA ALA A 206 26.53 0.94 -3.13
C ALA A 206 25.13 0.49 -3.61
N GLU A 207 24.15 0.34 -2.72
CA GLU A 207 22.83 -0.18 -3.07
C GLU A 207 21.82 0.96 -3.27
N LYS A 208 21.02 0.87 -4.34
CA LYS A 208 19.97 1.85 -4.60
C LYS A 208 18.87 1.75 -3.52
N PRO A 209 18.60 2.81 -2.74
CA PRO A 209 17.58 2.78 -1.70
C PRO A 209 16.17 2.66 -2.28
N ILE A 210 15.20 2.36 -1.41
CA ILE A 210 13.79 2.44 -1.77
C ILE A 210 13.42 3.91 -1.99
N ASP A 211 12.86 4.21 -3.16
CA ASP A 211 12.46 5.58 -3.49
C ASP A 211 11.15 5.95 -2.78
N ILE A 212 10.17 5.04 -2.81
CA ILE A 212 8.84 5.27 -2.25
C ILE A 212 8.43 4.04 -1.44
N MET A 213 8.06 4.24 -0.17
CA MET A 213 7.38 3.24 0.65
C MET A 213 5.93 3.66 0.86
N VAL A 214 4.99 2.74 0.70
CA VAL A 214 3.56 2.98 0.85
C VAL A 214 3.00 2.07 1.94
N SER A 215 2.33 2.63 2.95
CA SER A 215 1.55 1.89 3.96
C SER A 215 0.16 2.50 4.08
N HIS A 216 -0.84 1.74 4.51
CA HIS A 216 -2.17 2.33 4.70
C HIS A 216 -2.22 3.12 6.01
N ASP A 217 -1.89 2.45 7.11
CA ASP A 217 -1.73 3.09 8.42
C ASP A 217 -0.39 3.83 8.55
N TRP A 218 -0.33 4.74 9.53
CA TRP A 218 0.86 5.56 9.77
C TRP A 218 1.87 4.78 10.61
N PRO A 219 3.18 5.05 10.47
CA PRO A 219 4.15 4.66 11.50
C PRO A 219 3.79 5.24 12.87
N ALA A 220 3.77 4.39 13.89
CA ALA A 220 3.53 4.87 15.26
C ALA A 220 4.64 5.84 15.70
N GLY A 221 4.26 6.96 16.30
CA GLY A 221 5.19 8.03 16.71
C GLY A 221 5.57 9.02 15.61
N ILE A 222 5.08 8.86 14.38
CA ILE A 222 5.42 9.77 13.27
C ILE A 222 5.03 11.23 13.53
N THR A 223 4.06 11.46 14.42
CA THR A 223 3.60 12.79 14.81
C THR A 223 4.67 13.62 15.51
N GLU A 224 5.70 13.00 16.09
CA GLU A 224 6.84 13.68 16.73
C GLU A 224 7.75 14.41 15.72
N TYR A 225 7.60 14.09 14.43
CA TYR A 225 8.45 14.58 13.33
C TYR A 225 7.75 15.63 12.45
N GLY A 226 6.59 16.14 12.87
CA GLY A 226 5.80 17.12 12.14
C GLY A 226 5.04 18.08 13.07
N ASP A 227 4.13 18.89 12.51
CA ASP A 227 3.36 19.87 13.27
C ASP A 227 2.17 19.21 13.99
N VAL A 228 2.43 18.63 15.16
CA VAL A 228 1.42 17.97 16.00
C VAL A 228 0.37 18.95 16.52
N ASP A 229 0.72 20.22 16.72
CA ASP A 229 -0.24 21.24 17.19
C ASP A 229 -1.29 21.55 16.12
N GLU A 230 -0.89 21.66 14.85
CA GLU A 230 -1.82 21.80 13.73
C GLU A 230 -2.70 20.54 13.57
N LEU A 231 -2.12 19.35 13.72
CA LEU A 231 -2.87 18.10 13.69
C LEU A 231 -3.94 18.06 14.78
N LEU A 232 -3.57 18.38 16.02
CA LEU A 232 -4.49 18.36 17.17
C LEU A 232 -5.54 19.48 17.12
N LYS A 233 -5.28 20.61 16.45
CA LYS A 233 -6.33 21.59 16.13
C LYS A 233 -7.41 21.01 15.22
N LYS A 234 -7.01 20.20 14.23
CA LYS A 234 -7.95 19.56 13.29
C LYS A 234 -8.61 18.30 13.88
N LYS A 235 -7.87 17.55 14.70
CA LYS A 235 -8.27 16.25 15.25
C LYS A 235 -7.91 16.17 16.75
N PRO A 236 -8.63 16.88 17.64
CA PRO A 236 -8.27 16.95 19.08
C PRO A 236 -8.26 15.60 19.79
N PHE A 237 -9.08 14.65 19.32
CA PHE A 237 -9.21 13.32 19.90
C PHE A 237 -7.98 12.43 19.71
N PHE A 238 -7.04 12.78 18.81
CA PHE A 238 -5.77 12.06 18.69
C PHE A 238 -4.82 12.31 19.86
N ARG A 239 -5.08 13.29 20.73
CA ARG A 239 -4.18 13.65 21.83
C ARG A 239 -3.82 12.44 22.71
N GLU A 240 -4.82 11.70 23.17
CA GLU A 240 -4.62 10.56 24.05
C GLU A 240 -3.88 9.40 23.35
N ASP A 241 -4.21 9.14 22.08
CA ASP A 241 -3.56 8.08 21.30
C ASP A 241 -2.10 8.43 20.96
N ILE A 242 -1.80 9.70 20.72
CA ILE A 242 -0.42 10.17 20.50
C ILE A 242 0.38 10.05 21.80
N GLU A 243 -0.16 10.50 22.94
CA GLU A 243 0.51 10.42 24.24
C GLU A 243 0.81 8.97 24.67
N LYS A 244 -0.03 8.01 24.27
CA LYS A 244 0.16 6.57 24.53
C LYS A 244 0.96 5.85 23.45
N ASN A 245 1.39 6.55 22.39
CA ASN A 245 1.99 5.96 21.19
C ASN A 245 1.13 4.82 20.59
N ALA A 246 -0.19 5.00 20.62
CA ALA A 246 -1.19 4.06 20.12
C ALA A 246 -1.71 4.45 18.72
N LEU A 247 -1.35 5.64 18.23
CA LEU A 247 -1.74 6.11 16.90
C LEU A 247 -0.83 5.50 15.82
N GLY A 248 -1.36 4.56 15.05
CA GLY A 248 -0.66 3.93 13.92
C GLY A 248 -0.05 2.57 14.24
N ASN A 249 0.93 2.18 13.46
CA ASN A 249 1.51 0.86 13.41
C ASN A 249 2.90 0.83 14.08
N PRO A 250 3.05 0.11 15.21
CA PRO A 250 4.30 0.06 15.95
C PRO A 250 5.43 -0.66 15.18
N ALA A 251 5.10 -1.50 14.19
CA ALA A 251 6.10 -2.24 13.43
C ALA A 251 6.72 -1.41 12.29
N THR A 252 5.99 -0.43 11.76
CA THR A 252 6.42 0.31 10.57
C THR A 252 7.37 1.46 10.88
N MET A 253 7.40 1.98 12.12
CA MET A 253 8.41 2.99 12.49
C MET A 253 9.82 2.40 12.51
N SER A 254 9.97 1.19 13.04
CA SER A 254 11.24 0.46 12.95
C SER A 254 11.59 0.12 11.50
N LEU A 255 10.61 -0.27 10.68
CA LEU A 255 10.83 -0.50 9.25
C LEU A 255 11.32 0.78 8.53
N LEU A 256 10.75 1.94 8.84
CA LEU A 256 11.12 3.25 8.29
C LEU A 256 12.60 3.57 8.56
N HIS A 257 13.08 3.34 9.77
CA HIS A 257 14.48 3.55 10.13
C HIS A 257 15.43 2.49 9.53
N ASP A 258 14.94 1.26 9.31
CA ASP A 258 15.74 0.18 8.73
C ASP A 258 15.98 0.41 7.22
N ILE A 259 14.93 0.73 6.44
CA ILE A 259 15.04 0.80 4.97
C ILE A 259 15.25 2.23 4.43
N ARG A 260 15.08 3.24 5.27
CA ARG A 260 15.38 4.67 5.01
C ARG A 260 14.90 5.15 3.63
N PRO A 261 13.59 5.05 3.30
CA PRO A 261 13.10 5.39 1.96
C PRO A 261 13.09 6.90 1.73
N ARG A 262 13.18 7.37 0.48
CA ARG A 262 13.14 8.83 0.20
C ARG A 262 11.78 9.44 0.55
N TYR A 263 10.70 8.70 0.27
CA TYR A 263 9.33 9.05 0.62
C TYR A 263 8.64 7.91 1.37
N TRP A 264 7.83 8.27 2.37
CA TRP A 264 6.88 7.38 3.01
C TRP A 264 5.47 7.94 2.85
N LEU A 265 4.59 7.23 2.14
CA LEU A 265 3.24 7.66 1.80
C LEU A 265 2.23 6.84 2.60
N ALA A 266 1.27 7.52 3.25
CA ALA A 266 0.24 6.88 4.06
C ALA A 266 -1.16 7.49 3.92
N ALA A 267 -2.17 6.87 4.53
CA ALA A 267 -3.54 7.35 4.53
C ALA A 267 -4.26 7.02 5.86
N HIS A 268 -5.43 6.38 5.79
CA HIS A 268 -6.24 5.87 6.91
C HIS A 268 -6.85 6.93 7.86
N LEU A 269 -6.05 7.83 8.43
CA LEU A 269 -6.48 8.77 9.47
C LEU A 269 -7.30 9.97 8.96
N HIS A 270 -7.57 10.03 7.65
CA HIS A 270 -8.40 11.07 7.00
C HIS A 270 -7.97 12.49 7.36
N CYS A 271 -6.68 12.77 7.20
CA CYS A 271 -6.10 14.09 7.28
C CYS A 271 -4.77 14.13 6.52
N LYS A 272 -4.42 15.33 6.03
CA LYS A 272 -3.08 15.60 5.52
C LYS A 272 -2.14 15.93 6.67
N PHE A 273 -1.04 15.20 6.77
CA PHE A 273 0.05 15.45 7.70
C PHE A 273 1.37 15.17 7.01
N ALA A 274 2.34 16.05 7.22
CA ALA A 274 3.68 15.94 6.67
C ALA A 274 4.69 15.93 7.81
N ALA A 275 5.71 15.09 7.69
CA ALA A 275 6.78 14.98 8.65
C ALA A 275 8.11 14.72 7.95
N LEU A 276 9.21 15.08 8.60
CA LEU A 276 10.56 14.88 8.08
C LEU A 276 11.38 14.11 9.09
N ILE A 277 11.87 12.93 8.68
CA ILE A 277 12.55 12.00 9.56
C ILE A 277 14.02 11.93 9.15
N SER A 278 14.89 12.43 10.02
CA SER A 278 16.33 12.31 9.86
C SER A 278 16.80 10.92 10.28
N HIS A 279 17.71 10.35 9.50
CA HIS A 279 18.35 9.08 9.84
C HIS A 279 19.75 9.34 10.40
N GLN A 280 20.12 8.61 11.43
CA GLN A 280 21.49 8.62 11.93
C GLN A 280 22.37 7.86 10.94
N GLY A 281 23.51 8.43 10.57
CA GLY A 281 24.54 7.71 9.81
C GLY A 281 25.18 6.67 10.71
N ASP A 282 25.51 5.51 10.14
CA ASP A 282 26.34 4.53 10.83
C ASP A 282 27.76 5.13 10.90
N GLY A 283 28.39 5.12 12.09
CA GLY A 283 29.48 6.02 12.50
C GLY A 283 30.78 6.09 11.67
N ASP A 284 30.84 5.46 10.49
CA ASP A 284 31.92 5.52 9.50
C ASP A 284 31.51 6.26 8.20
N GLU A 285 30.30 6.84 8.11
CA GLU A 285 29.81 7.49 6.89
C GLU A 285 30.32 8.93 6.71
N ALA A 286 30.95 9.21 5.58
CA ALA A 286 31.35 10.56 5.18
C ALA A 286 30.15 11.47 4.81
N VAL A 287 28.98 10.90 4.56
CA VAL A 287 27.74 11.62 4.17
C VAL A 287 26.56 11.00 4.91
N ALA A 288 25.83 11.81 5.68
CA ALA A 288 24.64 11.36 6.39
C ALA A 288 23.54 10.89 5.41
N PRO A 289 22.73 9.88 5.76
CA PRO A 289 21.65 9.41 4.90
C PRO A 289 20.61 10.51 4.64
N GLU A 290 20.02 10.52 3.44
CA GLU A 290 18.94 11.45 3.11
C GLU A 290 17.73 11.25 4.04
N PRO A 291 17.09 12.34 4.52
CA PRO A 291 15.92 12.21 5.37
C PRO A 291 14.71 11.66 4.59
N THR A 292 13.88 10.87 5.28
CA THR A 292 12.59 10.40 4.75
C THR A 292 11.54 11.49 4.85
N ARG A 293 10.86 11.77 3.74
CA ARG A 293 9.70 12.66 3.68
C ARG A 293 8.42 11.85 3.87
N PHE A 294 7.77 12.01 5.02
CA PHE A 294 6.47 11.39 5.28
C PHE A 294 5.34 12.30 4.80
N LEU A 295 4.36 11.71 4.12
CA LEU A 295 3.14 12.37 3.72
C LEU A 295 1.95 11.43 3.90
N SER A 296 0.93 11.90 4.60
CA SER A 296 -0.39 11.30 4.62
C SER A 296 -1.43 12.15 3.90
N LEU A 297 -2.46 11.51 3.37
CA LEU A 297 -3.54 12.17 2.63
C LEU A 297 -4.92 11.75 3.13
N ASP A 298 -5.89 12.62 2.89
CA ASP A 298 -7.31 12.42 3.21
C ASP A 298 -8.02 11.60 2.12
N LYS A 299 -9.34 11.46 2.23
CA LYS A 299 -10.22 10.80 1.25
C LYS A 299 -10.91 11.79 0.29
N PRO A 300 -11.44 11.35 -0.88
CA PRO A 300 -12.02 12.22 -1.91
C PRO A 300 -13.35 12.84 -1.49
N LEU A 301 -13.29 13.82 -0.58
CA LEU A 301 -14.40 14.64 -0.14
C LEU A 301 -14.13 16.12 -0.47
N PRO A 302 -15.20 16.92 -0.65
CA PRO A 302 -15.05 18.35 -0.94
C PRO A 302 -14.16 19.07 0.07
N ARG A 303 -13.23 19.89 -0.44
CA ARG A 303 -12.29 20.71 0.35
C ARG A 303 -11.31 19.90 1.22
N ARG A 304 -11.08 18.63 0.90
CA ARG A 304 -10.06 17.78 1.55
C ARG A 304 -8.83 17.64 0.67
N HIS A 305 -7.68 17.39 1.30
CA HIS A 305 -6.41 17.17 0.61
C HIS A 305 -6.17 15.67 0.43
N PHE A 306 -6.75 15.11 -0.64
CA PHE A 306 -6.70 13.66 -0.91
C PHE A 306 -5.78 13.28 -2.06
N ILE A 307 -5.29 14.24 -2.86
CA ILE A 307 -4.32 14.04 -3.94
C ILE A 307 -3.10 14.94 -3.72
N GLN A 308 -1.91 14.41 -4.02
CA GLN A 308 -0.66 15.15 -4.11
C GLN A 308 0.12 14.74 -5.36
N ALA A 309 0.65 15.71 -6.10
CA ALA A 309 1.61 15.46 -7.19
C ALA A 309 3.04 15.44 -6.64
N LEU A 310 3.83 14.45 -7.07
CA LEU A 310 5.26 14.31 -6.81
C LEU A 310 6.02 14.30 -8.14
N GLU A 311 7.19 14.94 -8.18
CA GLU A 311 8.04 15.03 -9.35
C GLU A 311 9.39 14.34 -9.08
N PHE A 312 9.86 13.51 -10.01
CA PHE A 312 11.13 12.82 -9.92
C PHE A 312 11.95 13.01 -11.19
N ASP A 313 13.27 13.18 -11.04
CA ASP A 313 14.22 13.11 -12.15
C ASP A 313 14.58 11.65 -12.43
N VAL A 314 14.22 11.15 -13.61
CA VAL A 314 14.54 9.78 -14.05
C VAL A 314 15.34 9.79 -15.34
N ASP A 315 16.00 8.67 -15.66
CA ASP A 315 16.75 8.52 -16.90
C ASP A 315 15.81 8.69 -18.10
N GLU A 316 16.26 9.37 -19.16
CA GLU A 316 15.46 9.59 -20.36
C GLU A 316 14.98 8.26 -20.97
N ASN A 317 15.84 7.24 -20.94
CA ASN A 317 15.57 5.90 -21.47
C ASN A 317 14.79 5.00 -20.49
N ALA A 318 14.38 5.52 -19.33
CA ALA A 318 13.64 4.72 -18.36
C ALA A 318 12.29 4.26 -18.94
N GLU A 319 12.03 2.96 -18.86
CA GLU A 319 10.78 2.34 -19.32
C GLU A 319 9.61 2.71 -18.41
N MET A 320 8.50 3.15 -19.01
CA MET A 320 7.27 3.53 -18.30
C MET A 320 6.34 2.32 -18.10
N CYS A 321 6.88 1.21 -17.62
CA CYS A 321 6.13 0.00 -17.29
C CYS A 321 6.51 -0.55 -15.92
N LEU A 322 5.65 -1.39 -15.34
CA LEU A 322 5.96 -2.09 -14.10
C LEU A 322 6.89 -3.26 -14.36
N SER A 323 7.90 -3.39 -13.51
CA SER A 323 8.78 -4.56 -13.43
C SER A 323 8.91 -5.05 -12.00
N TYR A 324 9.18 -6.34 -11.83
CA TYR A 324 9.52 -6.93 -10.53
C TYR A 324 10.89 -6.44 -10.06
N ASP A 325 11.04 -6.25 -8.75
CA ASP A 325 12.34 -5.92 -8.17
C ASP A 325 13.15 -7.20 -7.90
N PRO A 326 14.34 -7.40 -8.50
CA PRO A 326 15.11 -8.65 -8.36
C PRO A 326 15.56 -8.93 -6.92
N VAL A 327 15.86 -7.88 -6.14
CA VAL A 327 16.23 -8.01 -4.73
C VAL A 327 15.03 -8.51 -3.92
N TRP A 328 13.84 -7.95 -4.16
CA TRP A 328 12.62 -8.41 -3.53
C TRP A 328 12.27 -9.86 -3.88
N LEU A 329 12.40 -10.24 -5.16
CA LEU A 329 12.20 -11.64 -5.59
C LEU A 329 13.18 -12.60 -4.88
N ALA A 330 14.44 -12.19 -4.71
CA ALA A 330 15.43 -12.98 -3.97
C ALA A 330 15.07 -13.10 -2.48
N ILE A 331 14.57 -12.02 -1.86
CA ILE A 331 14.04 -12.06 -0.48
C ILE A 331 12.86 -13.02 -0.38
N LEU A 332 11.89 -12.95 -1.29
CA LEU A 332 10.74 -13.86 -1.31
C LEU A 332 11.17 -15.32 -1.41
N LYS A 333 12.14 -15.61 -2.29
CA LYS A 333 12.68 -16.96 -2.46
C LYS A 333 13.43 -17.46 -1.21
N ALA A 334 14.27 -16.62 -0.62
CA ALA A 334 15.05 -16.96 0.57
C ALA A 334 14.19 -17.10 1.83
N THR A 335 13.05 -16.40 1.88
CA THR A 335 12.08 -16.41 2.99
C THR A 335 10.83 -17.23 2.68
N ASP A 336 10.88 -18.10 1.67
CA ASP A 336 9.73 -18.91 1.27
C ASP A 336 9.22 -19.73 2.45
N SER A 337 10.12 -20.31 3.27
CA SER A 337 9.81 -21.13 4.45
C SER A 337 8.92 -20.46 5.50
N PHE A 338 8.80 -19.13 5.49
CA PHE A 338 7.92 -18.37 6.40
C PHE A 338 6.49 -18.16 5.87
N THR A 339 6.20 -18.55 4.62
CA THR A 339 4.83 -18.55 4.09
C THR A 339 3.97 -19.57 4.86
N ASP A 340 3.04 -19.08 5.66
CA ASP A 340 2.15 -19.91 6.48
C ASP A 340 0.69 -19.51 6.25
N ALA A 341 -0.14 -20.53 6.02
CA ALA A 341 -1.58 -20.38 5.85
C ALA A 341 -2.37 -20.75 7.11
N THR A 342 -1.73 -20.77 8.28
CA THR A 342 -2.37 -21.16 9.55
C THR A 342 -2.42 -20.02 10.57
N LYS A 343 -3.25 -20.21 11.61
CA LYS A 343 -3.36 -19.29 12.75
C LYS A 343 -2.22 -19.42 13.76
N ARG A 344 -1.23 -20.27 13.49
CA ARG A 344 -0.15 -20.52 14.44
C ARG A 344 0.70 -19.28 14.58
N THR A 345 1.07 -18.97 15.82
CA THR A 345 2.03 -17.91 16.09
C THR A 345 3.40 -18.34 15.54
N ALA A 346 3.89 -17.60 14.56
CA ALA A 346 5.22 -17.72 13.98
C ALA A 346 6.04 -16.47 14.33
N TYR A 347 7.13 -16.67 15.05
CA TYR A 347 8.08 -15.61 15.34
C TYR A 347 9.14 -15.55 14.25
N MET A 348 9.43 -14.35 13.77
CA MET A 348 10.47 -14.15 12.76
C MET A 348 11.85 -14.20 13.42
N PRO A 349 12.87 -14.72 12.70
CA PRO A 349 14.24 -14.72 13.19
C PRO A 349 14.69 -13.34 13.65
N SER A 350 15.46 -13.29 14.74
CA SER A 350 16.00 -12.05 15.29
C SER A 350 17.49 -12.20 15.60
N GLN A 351 18.19 -11.07 15.67
CA GLN A 351 19.64 -11.05 15.91
C GLN A 351 20.02 -11.75 17.24
N CYS A 352 19.15 -11.73 18.25
CA CYS A 352 19.36 -12.46 19.51
C CYS A 352 19.33 -14.00 19.34
N GLY A 353 18.60 -14.48 18.34
CA GLY A 353 18.54 -15.89 17.94
C GLY A 353 19.83 -16.39 17.29
N SER A 354 20.77 -15.52 16.90
CA SER A 354 22.05 -15.94 16.29
C SER A 354 22.88 -16.86 17.18
N SER A 355 22.64 -16.86 18.49
CA SER A 355 23.24 -17.78 19.45
C SER A 355 22.85 -19.25 19.21
N CYS A 356 21.74 -19.53 18.51
CA CYS A 356 21.31 -20.88 18.12
C CYS A 356 21.66 -21.27 16.66
N GLY A 357 22.38 -20.42 15.93
CA GLY A 357 22.84 -20.71 14.56
C GLY A 357 21.80 -20.50 13.44
N GLU A 358 20.62 -19.96 13.75
CA GLU A 358 19.57 -19.69 12.76
C GLU A 358 19.88 -18.41 11.94
N ARG A 359 19.73 -18.47 10.61
CA ARG A 359 19.88 -17.30 9.73
C ARG A 359 18.79 -16.30 10.06
N TRP A 360 19.18 -15.09 10.50
CA TRP A 360 18.27 -13.97 10.75
C TRP A 360 18.35 -12.87 9.70
N ASP A 361 19.50 -12.77 9.03
CA ASP A 361 19.73 -11.81 7.96
C ASP A 361 19.47 -12.46 6.60
N TYR A 362 18.36 -12.07 5.97
CA TYR A 362 17.95 -12.53 4.65
C TYR A 362 18.15 -11.46 3.57
N ARG A 363 19.03 -10.47 3.83
CA ARG A 363 19.51 -9.58 2.77
C ARG A 363 20.18 -10.44 1.68
N PRO A 364 19.65 -10.46 0.44
CA PRO A 364 20.11 -11.39 -0.59
C PRO A 364 21.60 -11.25 -0.90
N THR A 365 22.32 -12.35 -1.10
CA THR A 365 23.68 -12.29 -1.67
C THR A 365 23.62 -12.01 -3.18
N GLU A 366 24.75 -11.60 -3.78
CA GLU A 366 24.82 -11.42 -5.24
C GLU A 366 24.47 -12.70 -5.99
N GLU A 367 24.84 -13.87 -5.44
CA GLU A 367 24.49 -15.17 -6.02
C GLU A 367 22.99 -15.44 -5.97
N GLU A 368 22.33 -15.12 -4.84
CA GLU A 368 20.88 -15.26 -4.68
C GLU A 368 20.13 -14.36 -5.69
N VAL A 369 20.62 -13.15 -5.93
CA VAL A 369 20.08 -12.24 -6.96
C VAL A 369 20.34 -12.78 -8.37
N ARG A 370 21.54 -13.26 -8.67
CA ARG A 370 21.87 -13.86 -9.98
C ARG A 370 21.05 -15.10 -10.31
N VAL A 371 20.64 -15.87 -9.31
CA VAL A 371 19.69 -16.99 -9.51
C VAL A 371 18.36 -16.47 -10.01
N VAL A 372 17.87 -15.37 -9.43
CA VAL A 372 16.61 -14.73 -9.85
C VAL A 372 16.73 -14.12 -11.25
N GLU A 373 17.82 -13.41 -11.54
CA GLU A 373 18.12 -12.87 -12.88
C GLU A 373 18.03 -13.95 -13.96
N LYS A 374 18.64 -15.12 -13.71
CA LYS A 374 18.55 -16.27 -14.61
C LYS A 374 17.15 -16.88 -14.72
N LEU A 375 16.36 -16.91 -13.64
CA LEU A 375 14.98 -17.42 -13.66
C LEU A 375 14.03 -16.53 -14.47
N PHE A 376 14.37 -15.25 -14.59
CA PHE A 376 13.57 -14.25 -15.30
C PHE A 376 14.18 -13.88 -16.67
N ASP A 377 15.27 -14.52 -17.08
CA ASP A 377 15.99 -14.23 -18.33
C ASP A 377 16.35 -12.73 -18.46
N ASP A 378 16.68 -12.08 -17.33
CA ASP A 378 16.90 -10.64 -17.20
C ASP A 378 15.70 -9.74 -17.62
N ASP A 379 14.53 -10.33 -17.90
CA ASP A 379 13.27 -9.63 -18.17
C ASP A 379 12.34 -9.69 -16.95
N PHE A 380 12.36 -8.60 -16.20
CA PHE A 380 11.53 -8.43 -15.01
C PHE A 380 10.20 -7.76 -15.30
N ARG A 381 9.82 -7.50 -16.55
CA ARG A 381 8.54 -6.84 -16.86
C ARG A 381 7.38 -7.65 -16.30
N ILE A 382 6.48 -6.98 -15.56
CA ILE A 382 5.27 -7.63 -15.06
C ILE A 382 4.36 -7.92 -16.26
N PRO A 383 3.99 -9.18 -16.51
CA PRO A 383 3.15 -9.52 -17.66
C PRO A 383 1.74 -8.96 -17.49
N GLU A 384 1.14 -8.41 -18.54
CA GLU A 384 -0.25 -7.92 -18.54
C GLU A 384 -1.24 -9.08 -18.73
N ASN A 385 -1.25 -10.04 -17.80
CA ASN A 385 -2.01 -11.30 -17.86
C ASN A 385 -3.32 -11.29 -17.04
N PHE A 386 -3.97 -10.12 -16.90
CA PHE A 386 -5.24 -10.02 -16.20
C PHE A 386 -6.30 -10.98 -16.76
N ARG A 387 -6.95 -11.73 -15.88
CA ARG A 387 -8.11 -12.58 -16.19
C ARG A 387 -9.17 -12.44 -15.11
N ARG A 388 -10.43 -12.46 -15.52
CA ARG A 388 -11.58 -12.37 -14.60
C ARG A 388 -11.76 -13.72 -13.87
N THR A 389 -11.50 -13.74 -12.57
CA THR A 389 -11.67 -14.94 -11.73
C THR A 389 -13.10 -15.08 -11.22
N ALA A 390 -13.76 -14.00 -10.81
CA ALA A 390 -15.19 -13.99 -10.48
C ALA A 390 -16.05 -13.47 -11.64
N PRO A 391 -17.35 -13.82 -11.69
CA PRO A 391 -18.27 -13.25 -12.68
C PRO A 391 -18.34 -11.71 -12.56
N PRO A 392 -18.45 -10.98 -13.68
CA PRO A 392 -18.67 -9.55 -13.64
C PRO A 392 -20.03 -9.22 -12.99
N TYR A 393 -20.17 -8.00 -12.50
CA TYR A 393 -21.46 -7.50 -12.03
C TYR A 393 -22.51 -7.55 -13.14
N ASP A 394 -23.66 -8.14 -12.83
CA ASP A 394 -24.86 -8.14 -13.68
C ASP A 394 -26.05 -7.69 -12.83
N PRO A 395 -26.71 -6.56 -13.15
CA PRO A 395 -27.90 -6.08 -12.43
C PRO A 395 -29.05 -7.09 -12.38
N SER A 396 -29.12 -8.02 -13.35
CA SER A 396 -30.17 -9.03 -13.43
C SER A 396 -29.92 -10.26 -12.56
N LEU A 397 -28.69 -10.45 -12.09
CA LEU A 397 -28.28 -11.59 -11.28
C LEU A 397 -27.85 -11.12 -9.88
N MET A 398 -28.63 -11.46 -8.86
CA MET A 398 -28.16 -11.31 -7.49
C MET A 398 -27.16 -12.43 -7.16
N ILE A 399 -25.89 -12.21 -7.51
CA ILE A 399 -24.79 -13.09 -7.10
C ILE A 399 -24.63 -12.96 -5.59
N LYS A 400 -25.11 -13.96 -4.85
CA LYS A 400 -24.95 -14.07 -3.39
C LYS A 400 -23.77 -14.98 -2.99
N SER A 401 -23.01 -15.49 -3.96
CA SER A 401 -21.97 -16.49 -3.69
C SER A 401 -20.71 -15.85 -3.13
N GLU A 402 -20.29 -16.30 -1.94
CA GLU A 402 -19.03 -15.94 -1.27
C GLU A 402 -17.88 -16.83 -1.75
N SER A 403 -17.80 -17.07 -3.06
CA SER A 403 -16.82 -18.01 -3.60
C SER A 403 -15.40 -17.46 -3.55
N TYR A 404 -14.45 -18.35 -3.28
CA TYR A 404 -13.02 -18.08 -3.41
C TYR A 404 -12.47 -18.74 -4.67
N TYR A 405 -11.55 -18.05 -5.36
CA TYR A 405 -11.06 -18.49 -6.67
C TYR A 405 -9.56 -18.68 -6.68
N ARG A 406 -9.13 -19.65 -7.49
CA ARG A 406 -7.73 -19.84 -7.86
C ARG A 406 -7.36 -18.76 -8.89
N ASN A 407 -6.36 -17.94 -8.60
CA ASN A 407 -5.87 -16.92 -9.53
C ASN A 407 -4.70 -17.42 -10.40
N PRO A 408 -4.79 -17.32 -11.74
CA PRO A 408 -3.72 -17.74 -12.63
C PRO A 408 -2.45 -16.90 -12.46
N GLN A 409 -2.58 -15.59 -12.16
CA GLN A 409 -1.42 -14.71 -12.00
C GLN A 409 -0.55 -15.13 -10.82
N THR A 410 -1.18 -15.44 -9.67
CA THR A 410 -0.48 -15.93 -8.48
C THR A 410 0.21 -17.27 -8.76
N SER A 411 -0.48 -18.16 -9.48
CA SER A 411 0.04 -19.49 -9.83
C SER A 411 1.28 -19.41 -10.72
N GLU A 412 1.18 -18.63 -11.80
CA GLU A 412 2.26 -18.43 -12.76
C GLU A 412 3.47 -17.77 -12.10
N PHE A 413 3.24 -16.76 -11.25
CA PHE A 413 4.29 -16.08 -10.50
C PHE A 413 5.01 -17.03 -9.52
N CYS A 414 4.26 -17.75 -8.68
CA CYS A 414 4.85 -18.66 -7.69
C CYS A 414 5.61 -19.82 -8.37
N ALA A 415 5.08 -20.35 -9.47
CA ALA A 415 5.74 -21.38 -10.27
C ALA A 415 7.04 -20.87 -10.90
N LYS A 416 7.05 -19.68 -11.50
CA LYS A 416 8.24 -19.09 -12.12
C LYS A 416 9.34 -18.81 -11.10
N LEU A 417 8.99 -18.24 -9.94
CA LEU A 417 9.96 -17.96 -8.88
C LEU A 417 10.37 -19.23 -8.11
N GLY A 418 9.54 -20.27 -8.12
CA GLY A 418 9.74 -21.51 -7.37
C GLY A 418 9.59 -21.30 -5.87
N ILE A 419 8.46 -20.70 -5.47
CA ILE A 419 8.03 -20.50 -4.08
C ILE A 419 6.65 -21.11 -3.84
N ARG A 420 6.27 -21.28 -2.58
CA ARG A 420 4.94 -21.78 -2.20
C ARG A 420 3.84 -20.79 -2.58
N ASP A 421 2.74 -21.35 -3.04
CA ASP A 421 1.59 -20.57 -3.47
C ASP A 421 0.54 -20.46 -2.35
N LEU A 422 0.47 -19.29 -1.72
CA LEU A 422 -0.48 -19.05 -0.63
C LEU A 422 -1.94 -19.12 -1.09
N ASN A 423 -2.28 -18.63 -2.29
CA ASN A 423 -3.65 -18.79 -2.82
C ASN A 423 -3.98 -20.27 -3.00
N GLU A 424 -3.00 -21.13 -3.32
CA GLU A 424 -3.20 -22.59 -3.44
C GLU A 424 -3.40 -23.25 -2.09
N MET A 425 -2.54 -22.90 -1.14
CA MET A 425 -2.65 -23.35 0.23
C MET A 425 -4.03 -23.01 0.81
N LEU A 426 -4.54 -21.79 0.61
CA LEU A 426 -5.86 -21.36 1.06
C LEU A 426 -7.01 -22.08 0.33
N CYS A 427 -6.91 -22.26 -1.00
CA CYS A 427 -7.86 -23.07 -1.76
C CYS A 427 -7.92 -24.52 -1.27
N ALA A 428 -6.78 -25.10 -0.88
CA ALA A 428 -6.70 -26.49 -0.41
C ALA A 428 -7.30 -26.70 0.99
N GLN A 429 -7.46 -25.65 1.80
CA GLN A 429 -8.02 -25.77 3.16
C GLN A 429 -9.47 -26.22 3.19
N SER A 430 -10.27 -25.81 2.19
CA SER A 430 -11.66 -26.24 2.07
C SER A 430 -12.11 -26.20 0.61
N ARG A 431 -12.77 -27.29 0.20
CA ARG A 431 -13.42 -27.38 -1.12
C ARG A 431 -14.77 -26.66 -1.15
N GLU A 432 -15.30 -26.28 0.02
CA GLU A 432 -16.56 -25.54 0.12
C GLU A 432 -16.39 -24.14 -0.46
N ALA A 433 -17.38 -23.70 -1.24
CA ALA A 433 -17.41 -22.40 -1.92
C ALA A 433 -16.15 -22.07 -2.75
N LEU A 434 -15.40 -23.09 -3.20
CA LEU A 434 -14.35 -22.89 -4.18
C LEU A 434 -15.01 -22.73 -5.56
N GLY A 435 -14.92 -21.52 -6.11
CA GLY A 435 -15.54 -21.19 -7.38
C GLY A 435 -14.70 -21.62 -8.58
N VAL A 436 -15.36 -21.96 -9.68
CA VAL A 436 -14.69 -22.15 -10.97
C VAL A 436 -14.35 -20.77 -11.53
N PRO A 437 -13.07 -20.45 -11.81
CA PRO A 437 -12.69 -19.15 -12.34
C PRO A 437 -13.45 -18.79 -13.62
N TYR A 438 -14.02 -17.59 -13.66
CA TYR A 438 -14.93 -17.14 -14.72
C TYR A 438 -14.31 -17.18 -16.11
N PHE A 439 -13.02 -16.85 -16.26
CA PHE A 439 -12.35 -16.93 -17.56
C PHE A 439 -12.36 -18.34 -18.20
N LEU A 440 -12.60 -19.41 -17.43
CA LEU A 440 -12.77 -20.77 -17.95
C LEU A 440 -14.17 -21.00 -18.53
N SER A 441 -15.21 -20.37 -17.98
CA SER A 441 -16.57 -20.47 -18.51
C SER A 441 -16.76 -19.59 -19.75
N GLU A 442 -15.96 -18.53 -19.92
CA GLU A 442 -15.88 -17.79 -21.18
C GLU A 442 -15.42 -18.67 -22.35
N MET A 443 -14.70 -19.77 -22.06
CA MET A 443 -14.15 -20.69 -23.05
C MET A 443 -15.04 -21.91 -23.34
N ASN A 444 -16.10 -22.17 -22.56
CA ASN A 444 -16.91 -23.39 -22.67
C ASN A 444 -18.41 -23.13 -22.48
N ASP A 445 -19.21 -23.39 -23.53
CA ASP A 445 -20.67 -23.23 -23.48
C ASP A 445 -21.37 -24.19 -22.50
N ALA A 446 -20.74 -25.32 -22.15
CA ALA A 446 -21.29 -26.32 -21.21
C ALA A 446 -21.22 -25.91 -19.72
N VAL A 447 -20.35 -24.96 -19.35
CA VAL A 447 -20.16 -24.52 -17.95
C VAL A 447 -21.21 -23.48 -17.52
N LYS A 448 -21.94 -22.91 -18.49
CA LYS A 448 -23.01 -21.93 -18.25
C LYS A 448 -24.20 -22.51 -17.47
N ASP A 449 -24.45 -23.81 -17.57
CA ASP A 449 -25.59 -24.47 -16.92
C ASP A 449 -25.31 -24.88 -15.46
N GLU A 450 -24.08 -25.28 -15.10
CA GLU A 450 -23.72 -25.58 -13.70
C GLU A 450 -23.70 -24.31 -12.83
N GLN A 451 -23.28 -23.16 -13.38
CA GLN A 451 -23.28 -21.87 -12.67
C GLN A 451 -24.70 -21.37 -12.34
N ARG A 452 -25.71 -21.69 -13.16
CA ARG A 452 -27.12 -21.35 -12.88
C ARG A 452 -27.70 -22.15 -11.71
N SER A 453 -27.23 -23.38 -11.51
CA SER A 453 -27.76 -24.27 -10.46
C SER A 453 -27.19 -23.99 -9.06
N ALA A 454 -26.07 -23.27 -8.94
CA ALA A 454 -25.45 -22.90 -7.67
C ALA A 454 -26.07 -21.65 -7.00
N MET A 455 -27.12 -21.07 -7.58
CA MET A 455 -27.65 -19.74 -7.21
C MET A 455 -28.69 -19.71 -6.07
N SER A 456 -28.89 -20.78 -5.31
CA SER A 456 -29.85 -20.78 -4.20
C SER A 456 -29.31 -21.48 -2.95
N VAL A 457 -28.89 -20.69 -1.96
CA VAL A 457 -28.75 -21.14 -0.57
C VAL A 457 -29.31 -20.05 0.34
N GLU A 458 -30.22 -20.46 1.24
CA GLU A 458 -30.73 -19.62 2.33
C GLU A 458 -29.68 -19.53 3.44
N ILE A 459 -29.44 -18.33 3.97
CA ILE A 459 -28.58 -18.12 5.14
C ILE A 459 -29.42 -17.49 6.25
N ASP A 460 -29.37 -18.16 7.40
CA ASP A 460 -29.96 -17.79 8.69
C ASP A 460 -29.38 -16.46 9.19
N ARG A 461 -30.28 -15.53 9.55
CA ARG A 461 -29.94 -14.16 9.95
C ARG A 461 -29.86 -14.08 11.47
N LYS A 462 -28.64 -14.08 12.00
CA LYS A 462 -28.39 -13.45 13.30
C LYS A 462 -27.57 -12.18 13.08
N GLU A 463 -28.26 -11.07 13.30
CA GLU A 463 -27.77 -9.69 13.23
C GLU A 463 -26.85 -9.39 14.40
N PHE A 464 -25.69 -8.77 14.13
CA PHE A 464 -24.90 -8.13 15.18
C PHE A 464 -24.26 -6.84 14.61
N ASP A 465 -24.64 -5.72 15.22
CA ASP A 465 -24.10 -4.37 15.06
C ASP A 465 -23.09 -4.19 16.19
N ASP A 466 -21.80 -4.05 15.86
CA ASP A 466 -20.76 -3.78 16.85
C ASP A 466 -20.25 -2.34 16.71
N GLY A 467 -20.36 -1.61 17.83
CA GLY A 467 -20.00 -0.21 17.98
C GLY A 467 -18.49 0.06 17.97
N CYS A 468 -17.76 -0.41 16.96
CA CYS A 468 -16.45 0.12 16.61
C CYS A 468 -16.61 1.37 15.73
N ASP A 469 -17.29 2.39 16.27
CA ASP A 469 -17.34 3.73 15.68
C ASP A 469 -15.98 4.40 15.92
N PHE A 470 -15.08 4.35 14.93
CA PHE A 470 -14.16 5.47 14.75
C PHE A 470 -15.02 6.70 14.45
N VAL A 471 -14.83 7.78 15.22
CA VAL A 471 -15.61 9.02 15.10
C VAL A 471 -15.43 9.62 13.69
N VAL A 472 -16.31 9.23 12.78
CA VAL A 472 -16.49 9.89 11.49
C VAL A 472 -17.15 11.23 11.78
N ASP A 473 -16.55 12.30 11.27
CA ASP A 473 -17.06 13.67 11.24
C ASP A 473 -18.53 13.67 10.78
N ARG A 474 -19.46 13.68 11.74
CA ARG A 474 -20.91 13.67 11.50
C ARG A 474 -21.35 15.09 11.16
N LYS A 475 -21.18 15.49 9.91
CA LYS A 475 -22.06 16.49 9.30
C LYS A 475 -22.82 15.86 8.16
N ARG A 476 -24.03 15.38 8.49
CA ARG A 476 -25.07 15.02 7.51
C ARG A 476 -25.19 16.15 6.49
N ARG A 477 -24.97 15.85 5.22
CA ARG A 477 -25.61 16.58 4.13
C ARG A 477 -26.67 15.66 3.55
N SER A 478 -27.91 16.10 3.65
CA SER A 478 -29.05 15.54 2.94
C SER A 478 -28.78 15.64 1.43
N SER A 479 -29.08 14.56 0.73
CA SER A 479 -29.10 14.41 -0.74
C SER A 479 -27.75 14.01 -1.39
N PRO A 480 -27.64 12.80 -1.96
CA PRO A 480 -26.59 12.50 -2.93
C PRO A 480 -26.85 13.33 -4.19
N ILE A 481 -25.91 14.20 -4.54
CA ILE A 481 -25.90 14.83 -5.87
C ILE A 481 -25.47 13.73 -6.83
N TYR A 482 -26.45 13.07 -7.45
CA TYR A 482 -26.19 12.25 -8.61
C TYR A 482 -25.62 13.17 -9.71
N LEU A 483 -24.44 12.83 -10.22
CA LEU A 483 -23.85 13.42 -11.43
C LEU A 483 -24.64 12.91 -12.66
N GLU A 484 -25.92 13.25 -12.76
CA GLU A 484 -26.79 12.78 -13.86
C GLU A 484 -26.43 13.38 -15.23
N ASN A 485 -25.50 14.35 -15.29
CA ASN A 485 -25.16 15.05 -16.53
C ASN A 485 -23.65 15.06 -16.87
N PHE A 486 -22.84 14.14 -16.34
CA PHE A 486 -21.43 14.09 -16.73
C PHE A 486 -21.26 13.32 -18.05
N VAL A 487 -21.05 14.05 -19.14
CA VAL A 487 -20.56 13.51 -20.42
C VAL A 487 -19.05 13.73 -20.45
N ALA A 488 -18.28 12.64 -20.47
CA ALA A 488 -16.83 12.72 -20.65
C ALA A 488 -16.49 13.44 -21.97
N PRO A 489 -15.59 14.44 -21.98
CA PRO A 489 -15.20 15.10 -23.23
C PRO A 489 -14.51 14.10 -24.17
N LYS A 490 -14.91 14.11 -25.45
CA LYS A 490 -14.17 13.40 -26.50
C LYS A 490 -12.82 14.09 -26.70
N LEU A 491 -11.74 13.32 -26.62
CA LEU A 491 -10.40 13.75 -27.05
C LEU A 491 -10.48 14.26 -28.49
N LEU A 492 -10.23 15.55 -28.70
CA LEU A 492 -10.12 16.15 -30.02
C LEU A 492 -8.66 16.42 -30.35
N ASP A 493 -8.29 15.96 -31.55
CA ASP A 493 -7.01 16.17 -32.20
C ASP A 493 -6.67 17.65 -32.35
N SER A 494 -5.37 17.89 -32.36
CA SER A 494 -4.69 19.18 -32.24
C SER A 494 -4.91 20.16 -33.41
N ARG A 495 -4.90 21.46 -33.04
CA ARG A 495 -4.34 22.67 -33.72
C ARG A 495 -5.31 23.79 -34.14
N PRO A 496 -4.83 25.05 -34.15
CA PRO A 496 -5.47 26.19 -33.48
C PRO A 496 -6.04 27.23 -34.45
N GLU A 497 -6.83 28.18 -33.93
CA GLU A 497 -6.72 29.63 -34.27
C GLU A 497 -7.60 30.49 -33.34
N ASP A 498 -7.28 31.79 -33.36
CA ASP A 498 -7.49 32.86 -32.37
C ASP A 498 -8.92 33.43 -32.22
N GLU A 499 -9.25 34.00 -31.04
CA GLU A 499 -9.40 35.46 -30.80
C GLU A 499 -10.29 35.81 -29.57
N VAL A 500 -9.67 36.58 -28.65
CA VAL A 500 -10.14 37.81 -27.93
C VAL A 500 -11.60 37.97 -27.44
N GLY A 501 -11.76 38.27 -26.14
CA GLY A 501 -12.71 39.30 -25.67
C GLY A 501 -13.48 39.03 -24.36
N PRO A 502 -13.85 40.04 -23.53
CA PRO A 502 -13.71 39.96 -22.07
C PRO A 502 -15.00 40.15 -21.22
N GLY A 503 -14.89 39.86 -19.92
CA GLY A 503 -15.66 40.49 -18.82
C GLY A 503 -16.82 39.66 -18.26
N ASP A 504 -16.80 39.31 -16.97
CA ASP A 504 -17.39 40.14 -15.92
C ASP A 504 -17.22 39.56 -14.51
N LYS A 505 -17.16 40.48 -13.55
CA LYS A 505 -17.09 40.27 -12.11
C LYS A 505 -18.49 40.03 -11.57
N GLU A 506 -18.65 39.15 -10.59
CA GLU A 506 -19.60 39.41 -9.50
C GLU A 506 -19.22 38.65 -8.22
N LYS A 507 -19.16 39.44 -7.14
CA LYS A 507 -19.08 39.00 -5.74
C LYS A 507 -20.51 38.80 -5.26
N GLU A 508 -20.74 37.85 -4.37
CA GLU A 508 -21.81 38.00 -3.36
C GLU A 508 -21.42 37.34 -2.04
N ASP A 509 -21.47 38.17 -0.99
CA ASP A 509 -21.39 37.87 0.42
C ASP A 509 -22.70 37.25 0.91
N TYR A 510 -22.64 36.28 1.81
CA TYR A 510 -23.71 36.07 2.81
C TYR A 510 -23.12 35.67 4.17
N LEU A 511 -23.31 36.58 5.13
CA LEU A 511 -23.11 36.43 6.56
C LEU A 511 -24.45 36.18 7.27
N ALA A 512 -24.36 35.59 8.47
CA ALA A 512 -25.39 35.42 9.50
C ALA A 512 -26.42 34.31 9.24
N SER A 513 -26.91 33.53 10.20
CA SER A 513 -26.82 33.53 11.67
C SER A 513 -27.04 32.09 12.14
N ASP A 514 -26.61 31.74 13.36
CA ASP A 514 -27.53 31.23 14.40
C ASP A 514 -26.75 30.88 15.66
N ARG A 515 -27.02 31.68 16.70
CA ARG A 515 -26.73 31.38 18.10
C ARG A 515 -27.92 30.63 18.66
N VAL A 516 -27.69 29.51 19.35
CA VAL A 516 -28.55 29.06 20.45
C VAL A 516 -27.65 28.53 21.57
N GLU A 517 -27.85 29.08 22.76
CA GLU A 517 -27.18 28.78 24.03
C GLU A 517 -27.83 27.56 24.76
N PRO A 518 -27.21 27.06 25.85
CA PRO A 518 -27.31 25.66 26.26
C PRO A 518 -28.45 25.37 27.23
N ALA A 519 -28.91 24.11 27.25
CA ALA A 519 -29.83 23.60 28.27
C ALA A 519 -29.17 22.51 29.12
N ALA A 520 -29.38 22.66 30.42
CA ALA A 520 -28.76 21.97 31.53
C ALA A 520 -29.29 20.55 31.78
N ALA A 521 -28.54 19.86 32.63
CA ALA A 521 -28.77 18.53 33.19
C ALA A 521 -30.14 18.33 33.84
N LEU A 522 -30.63 17.09 33.78
CA LEU A 522 -31.69 16.57 34.64
C LEU A 522 -31.35 15.18 35.15
N ASP A 523 -31.62 15.01 36.45
CA ASP A 523 -31.52 13.84 37.31
C ASP A 523 -32.17 12.57 36.72
N GLU A 524 -31.53 11.42 36.98
CA GLU A 524 -32.18 10.12 36.92
C GLU A 524 -32.57 9.68 38.34
N GLN A 525 -33.87 9.42 38.52
CA GLN A 525 -34.46 8.84 39.71
C GLN A 525 -34.25 7.32 39.75
N GLU A 526 -33.91 6.84 40.94
CA GLU A 526 -33.82 5.44 41.33
C GLU A 526 -35.18 4.74 41.30
N GLU A 527 -35.22 3.49 40.82
CA GLU A 527 -36.23 2.50 41.20
C GLU A 527 -35.52 1.20 41.62
N GLU A 528 -35.58 0.91 42.93
CA GLU A 528 -35.26 -0.37 43.56
C GLU A 528 -36.41 -1.37 43.37
N VAL A 529 -36.12 -2.63 42.99
CA VAL A 529 -36.71 -3.83 43.64
C VAL A 529 -35.72 -5.01 43.60
N LEU A 530 -35.24 -5.39 44.81
CA LEU A 530 -34.96 -6.72 45.42
C LEU A 530 -34.97 -7.98 44.52
N THR A 531 -34.20 -9.07 44.65
CA THR A 531 -33.25 -9.68 45.61
C THR A 531 -32.79 -10.98 44.88
N GLU A 532 -31.58 -11.53 44.99
CA GLU A 532 -31.04 -12.24 46.15
C GLU A 532 -29.51 -12.41 46.03
N ARG A 533 -28.86 -12.26 47.18
CA ARG A 533 -27.43 -12.48 47.39
C ARG A 533 -27.13 -13.97 47.54
N ARG A 534 -26.04 -14.43 46.92
CA ARG A 534 -25.10 -15.38 47.56
C ARG A 534 -23.67 -14.89 47.41
N LYS A 535 -23.11 -14.43 48.54
CA LYS A 535 -21.68 -14.15 48.76
C LYS A 535 -20.97 -15.44 49.17
N VAL A 536 -19.87 -15.78 48.50
CA VAL A 536 -18.62 -16.34 49.04
C VAL A 536 -17.55 -16.06 47.96
N GLY A 537 -16.35 -15.55 48.16
CA GLY A 537 -15.54 -15.13 49.28
C GLY A 537 -14.19 -14.73 48.66
N SER A 538 -13.65 -13.58 49.03
CA SER A 538 -12.42 -13.01 48.49
C SER A 538 -11.19 -13.83 48.87
N ARG A 539 -10.21 -13.95 47.96
CA ARG A 539 -8.80 -14.15 48.32
C ARG A 539 -7.87 -13.57 47.26
N VAL A 540 -7.16 -12.52 47.69
CA VAL A 540 -6.02 -11.86 47.07
C VAL A 540 -4.79 -12.76 47.22
N PHE A 541 -3.95 -12.89 46.19
CA PHE A 541 -2.55 -13.30 46.37
C PHE A 541 -1.62 -12.51 45.44
N ARG A 542 -0.65 -11.82 46.06
CA ARG A 542 0.51 -11.16 45.44
C ARG A 542 1.73 -12.10 45.52
N ARG A 543 2.51 -12.04 44.42
CA ARG A 543 3.90 -12.47 44.11
C ARG A 543 4.82 -12.99 45.23
N ARG A 544 5.64 -13.99 44.88
CA ARG A 544 7.09 -14.07 45.19
C ARG A 544 7.89 -14.78 44.09
N PRO A 545 9.19 -14.43 43.90
CA PRO A 545 10.08 -14.99 42.88
C PRO A 545 11.02 -16.10 43.42
N THR A 546 11.49 -16.95 42.52
CA THR A 546 12.61 -17.92 42.69
C THR A 546 13.59 -17.61 41.54
N GLY A 547 14.90 -17.40 41.68
CA GLY A 547 15.91 -17.88 42.61
C GLY A 547 16.99 -18.58 41.77
N LEU A 548 18.20 -18.02 41.70
CA LEU A 548 19.42 -18.68 41.18
C LEU A 548 20.41 -18.89 42.35
N PRO A 549 21.25 -19.94 42.32
CA PRO A 549 22.02 -20.39 43.47
C PRO A 549 23.39 -19.73 43.56
N ASN A 550 23.88 -19.57 44.79
CA ASN A 550 25.30 -19.42 45.08
C ASN A 550 25.71 -20.53 46.03
N ASP A 551 26.74 -21.26 45.62
CA ASP A 551 27.50 -22.19 46.42
C ASP A 551 28.32 -21.45 47.48
N ALA A 552 28.30 -21.96 48.72
CA ALA A 552 29.36 -21.77 49.71
C ALA A 552 29.29 -22.91 50.73
N GLU A 553 30.47 -23.53 50.92
CA GLU A 553 30.81 -24.59 51.87
C GLU A 553 30.73 -24.11 53.33
N ASP A 554 30.43 -25.04 54.24
CA ASP A 554 31.22 -25.41 55.44
C ASP A 554 30.37 -25.82 56.66
N ASP A 555 30.88 -26.90 57.29
CA ASP A 555 30.56 -27.58 58.56
C ASP A 555 29.31 -28.48 58.70
#